data_AF-A0A8X6UPH7-F1
#
_entry.id   AF-A0A8X6UPH7-F1
#
_cell.length_a   1.000
_cell.length_b   1.000
_cell.length_c   1.000
_cell.angle_alpha   90.00
_cell.angle_beta   90.00
_cell.angle_gamma   90.00
#
_symmetry.space_group_name_H-M   'P 1'
#
loop_
_entity.id
_entity.type
_entity.pdbx_description
1 polymer ?
#
loop_
_entity_poly.entity_id
_entity_poly.type
_entity_poly.pdbx_seq_one_letter_code
_entity_poly.pdbx_strand_id
1 'polypeptide(L)'
;MPQKQFAFGEHANDQHPVDNLDVNLCTLREEEGRCLNTTQKEKLVAVLKKYASVFEPGGEPTPYIEHRINTGDSPPVAVPPYRMSPVKKELLNKELDTLLEGHIL
;
A
#
# COMPACT_ATOMS: atom_id res chain seq x y z
N MET A 1 7.58 -9.72 -41.51
CA MET A 1 8.13 -8.81 -40.49
C MET A 1 8.82 -9.66 -39.42
N PRO A 2 10.13 -9.52 -39.18
CA PRO A 2 10.83 -10.36 -38.21
C PRO A 2 10.51 -9.88 -36.78
N GLN A 3 10.08 -10.80 -35.92
CA GLN A 3 9.83 -10.50 -34.51
C GLN A 3 11.19 -10.41 -33.79
N LYS A 4 11.53 -9.21 -33.34
CA LYS A 4 12.69 -8.97 -32.48
C LYS A 4 12.41 -9.63 -31.13
N GLN A 5 13.12 -10.71 -30.81
CA GLN A 5 13.05 -11.33 -29.50
C GLN A 5 13.69 -10.37 -28.48
N PHE A 6 12.86 -9.79 -27.62
CA PHE A 6 13.35 -9.09 -26.44
C PHE A 6 13.59 -10.15 -25.36
N ALA A 7 14.85 -10.30 -24.95
CA ALA A 7 15.19 -11.11 -23.79
C ALA A 7 14.64 -10.38 -22.56
N PHE A 8 13.71 -11.02 -21.85
CA PHE A 8 13.34 -10.59 -20.51
C PHE A 8 14.54 -10.87 -19.61
N GLY A 9 15.19 -9.81 -19.13
CA GLY A 9 16.23 -9.94 -18.13
C GLY A 9 15.69 -10.70 -16.92
N GLU A 10 16.53 -11.57 -16.36
CA GLU A 10 16.25 -12.21 -15.07
C GLU A 10 15.99 -11.09 -14.06
N HIS A 11 14.74 -10.94 -13.65
CA HIS A 11 14.45 -10.20 -12.43
C HIS A 11 15.00 -11.05 -11.29
N ALA A 12 16.25 -10.77 -10.91
CA ALA A 12 16.75 -11.13 -9.60
C ALA A 12 15.70 -10.62 -8.62
N ASN A 13 15.01 -11.55 -7.97
CA ASN A 13 14.18 -11.26 -6.82
C ASN A 13 15.14 -10.96 -5.67
N ASP A 14 15.83 -9.82 -5.77
CA ASP A 14 16.51 -9.21 -4.65
C ASP A 14 15.39 -8.73 -3.72
N GLN A 15 14.89 -9.68 -2.94
CA GLN A 15 14.09 -9.41 -1.76
C GLN A 15 15.03 -8.67 -0.81
N HIS A 16 15.24 -7.38 -1.06
CA HIS A 16 15.77 -6.49 -0.04
C HIS A 16 14.89 -6.72 1.19
N PRO A 17 15.47 -6.98 2.38
CA PRO A 17 14.70 -6.93 3.59
C PRO A 17 14.19 -5.49 3.65
N VAL A 18 12.92 -5.32 3.26
CA VAL A 18 12.17 -4.14 3.65
C VAL A 18 12.13 -4.31 5.15
N ASP A 19 13.07 -3.69 5.86
CA ASP A 19 12.96 -3.51 7.29
C ASP A 19 11.52 -3.06 7.48
N ASN A 20 10.72 -3.87 8.18
CA ASN A 20 9.33 -3.57 8.49
C ASN A 20 9.38 -2.33 9.38
N LEU A 21 9.53 -1.18 8.75
CA LEU A 21 9.39 0.10 9.39
C LEU A 21 7.91 0.15 9.68
N ASP A 22 7.55 -0.20 10.91
CA ASP A 22 6.19 -0.04 11.39
C ASP A 22 5.91 1.47 11.41
N VAL A 23 5.38 1.95 10.30
CA VAL A 23 5.05 3.34 10.08
C VAL A 23 3.71 3.56 10.78
N ASN A 24 3.61 4.61 11.60
CA ASN A 24 2.44 4.97 12.39
C ASN A 24 2.26 4.24 13.74
N LEU A 25 3.34 3.80 14.36
CA LEU A 25 3.31 3.26 15.71
C LEU A 25 2.92 4.34 16.74
N CYS A 26 1.90 4.06 17.56
CA CYS A 26 1.48 4.96 18.66
C CYS A 26 2.37 4.84 19.93
N THR A 27 3.58 4.32 19.77
CA THR A 27 4.59 4.16 20.81
C THR A 27 5.95 4.62 20.30
N LEU A 28 6.80 5.10 21.22
CA LEU A 28 8.10 5.65 20.89
C LEU A 28 9.17 4.55 20.92
N ARG A 29 10.06 4.55 19.93
CA ARG A 29 11.25 3.69 19.90
C ARG A 29 12.28 4.09 20.96
N GLU A 30 13.29 3.26 21.17
CA GLU A 30 14.36 3.52 22.15
C GLU A 30 15.16 4.78 21.79
N GLU A 31 15.42 4.97 20.50
CA GLU A 31 16.08 6.14 19.93
C GLU A 31 15.23 7.41 19.90
N GLU A 32 13.92 7.32 20.09
CA GLU A 32 12.99 8.44 20.01
C GLU A 32 12.78 9.13 21.37
N GLY A 33 12.65 10.46 21.34
CA GLY A 33 12.38 11.25 22.53
C GLY A 33 13.57 11.35 23.51
N ARG A 34 14.82 11.13 23.05
CA ARG A 34 16.04 11.29 23.88
C ARG A 34 16.20 12.70 24.48
N CYS A 35 15.62 13.71 23.85
CA CYS A 35 15.62 15.10 24.33
C CYS A 35 14.51 15.41 25.35
N LEU A 36 13.59 14.47 25.62
CA LEU A 36 12.47 14.67 26.52
C LEU A 36 12.77 14.07 27.90
N ASN A 37 12.26 14.72 28.94
CA ASN A 37 12.24 14.10 30.26
C ASN A 37 11.18 12.97 30.33
N THR A 38 11.29 12.10 31.32
CA THR A 38 10.38 10.94 31.49
C THR A 38 8.91 11.36 31.51
N THR A 39 8.57 12.43 32.23
CA THR A 39 7.20 12.96 32.29
C THR A 39 6.69 13.48 30.94
N GLN A 40 7.54 14.13 30.13
CA GLN A 40 7.19 14.57 28.79
C GLN A 40 7.01 13.38 27.84
N LYS A 41 7.87 12.37 27.96
CA LYS A 41 7.77 11.13 27.17
C LYS A 41 6.44 10.42 27.45
N GLU A 42 6.05 10.30 28.71
CA GLU A 42 4.76 9.73 29.12
C GLU A 42 3.57 10.54 28.57
N LYS A 43 3.62 11.88 28.66
CA LYS A 43 2.59 12.75 28.10
C LYS A 43 2.46 12.60 26.58
N LEU A 44 3.57 12.49 25.87
CA LEU A 44 3.58 12.30 24.42
C LEU A 44 2.95 10.94 24.04
N VAL A 45 3.37 9.85 24.71
CA VAL A 45 2.77 8.53 24.49
C VAL A 45 1.27 8.54 24.80
N ALA A 46 0.84 9.25 25.85
CA ALA A 46 -0.58 9.39 26.16
C ALA A 46 -1.36 10.10 25.04
N VAL A 47 -0.78 11.12 24.40
CA VAL A 47 -1.39 11.82 23.25
C VAL A 47 -1.45 10.91 22.03
N LEU A 48 -0.37 10.19 21.72
CA LEU A 48 -0.35 9.24 20.60
C LEU A 48 -1.42 8.17 20.76
N LYS A 49 -1.53 7.58 21.96
CA LYS A 49 -2.59 6.62 22.29
C LYS A 49 -3.99 7.22 22.22
N LYS A 50 -4.16 8.48 22.65
CA LYS A 50 -5.45 9.17 22.61
C LYS A 50 -5.95 9.36 21.17
N TYR A 51 -5.05 9.59 20.22
CA TYR A 51 -5.37 9.81 18.81
C TYR A 51 -4.90 8.64 17.93
N ALA A 52 -4.85 7.43 18.48
CA ALA A 52 -4.35 6.27 17.75
C ALA A 52 -5.08 6.06 16.42
N SER A 53 -6.40 6.27 16.41
CA SER A 53 -7.24 6.17 15.21
C SER A 53 -6.87 7.13 14.07
N VAL A 54 -6.10 8.18 14.33
CA VAL A 54 -5.62 9.12 13.29
C VAL A 54 -4.36 8.59 12.61
N PHE A 55 -3.55 7.82 13.35
CA PHE A 55 -2.29 7.29 12.86
C PHE A 55 -2.44 5.86 12.33
N GLU A 56 -3.34 5.07 12.89
CA GLU A 56 -3.59 3.71 12.44
C GLU A 56 -3.93 3.68 10.94
N PRO A 57 -3.22 2.85 10.14
CA PRO A 57 -3.54 2.68 8.74
C PRO A 57 -4.93 2.02 8.60
N GLY A 58 -5.69 2.40 7.57
CA GLY A 58 -7.02 1.84 7.32
C GLY A 58 -8.19 2.65 7.87
N GLY A 59 -8.04 3.97 7.98
CA GLY A 59 -9.19 4.87 8.22
C GLY A 59 -10.19 4.86 7.06
N GLU A 60 -11.44 5.20 7.38
CA GLU A 60 -12.51 5.33 6.38
C GLU A 60 -12.13 6.32 5.27
N PRO A 61 -12.50 6.04 4.01
CA PRO A 61 -12.36 7.00 2.93
C PRO A 61 -13.02 8.33 3.29
N THR A 62 -12.31 9.43 3.07
CA THR A 62 -12.88 10.74 3.36
C THR A 62 -14.04 11.03 2.41
N PRO A 63 -15.27 11.33 2.89
CA PRO A 63 -16.44 11.56 2.03
C PRO A 63 -16.42 12.92 1.33
N TYR A 64 -15.34 13.70 1.46
CA TYR A 64 -15.32 15.11 1.04
C TYR A 64 -15.30 15.31 -0.47
N ILE A 65 -14.76 14.37 -1.24
CA ILE A 65 -14.51 14.54 -2.67
C ILE A 65 -14.78 13.23 -3.42
N GLU A 66 -15.61 13.30 -4.46
CA GLU A 66 -15.69 12.27 -5.49
C GLU A 66 -14.74 12.61 -6.64
N HIS A 67 -13.83 11.70 -6.96
CA HIS A 67 -12.89 11.88 -8.06
C HIS A 67 -13.56 11.58 -9.40
N ARG A 68 -13.54 12.53 -10.33
CA ARG A 68 -14.03 12.35 -11.71
C ARG A 68 -12.87 12.36 -12.70
N ILE A 69 -12.73 11.28 -13.47
CA ILE A 69 -11.83 11.23 -14.61
C ILE A 69 -12.58 11.80 -15.83
N ASN A 70 -12.09 12.90 -16.40
CA ASN A 70 -12.67 13.50 -17.60
C ASN A 70 -12.10 12.83 -18.86
N THR A 71 -12.86 11.94 -19.48
CA THR A 71 -12.49 11.25 -20.73
C THR A 71 -12.87 12.00 -22.01
N GLY A 72 -13.58 13.14 -21.90
CA GLY A 72 -14.15 13.86 -23.04
C GLY A 72 -15.04 12.95 -23.89
N ASP A 73 -14.86 13.02 -25.21
CA ASP A 73 -15.60 12.23 -26.21
C ASP A 73 -14.88 10.93 -26.61
N SER A 74 -13.84 10.53 -25.86
CA SER A 74 -13.06 9.34 -26.18
C SER A 74 -13.92 8.07 -26.04
N PRO A 75 -13.99 7.20 -27.07
CA PRO A 75 -14.77 5.97 -26.97
C PRO A 75 -14.11 4.96 -26.00
N PRO A 76 -14.90 4.08 -25.36
CA PRO A 76 -14.36 3.01 -24.53
C PRO A 76 -13.43 2.08 -25.32
N VAL A 77 -12.33 1.66 -24.70
CA VAL A 77 -11.35 0.75 -25.30
C VAL A 77 -11.41 -0.60 -24.58
N ALA A 78 -11.72 -1.66 -25.32
CA ALA A 78 -11.70 -3.03 -24.82
C ALA A 78 -10.54 -3.81 -25.44
N VAL A 79 -9.68 -4.37 -24.59
CA VAL A 79 -8.52 -5.18 -25.00
C VAL A 79 -8.66 -6.58 -24.40
N PRO A 80 -8.40 -7.67 -25.16
CA PRO A 80 -8.43 -9.00 -24.59
C PRO A 80 -7.38 -9.15 -23.47
N PRO A 81 -7.71 -9.80 -22.35
CA PRO A 81 -6.74 -10.03 -21.29
C PRO A 81 -5.53 -10.83 -21.77
N TYR A 82 -4.35 -10.48 -21.27
CA TYR A 82 -3.14 -11.25 -21.53
C TYR A 82 -3.23 -12.64 -20.91
N ARG A 83 -2.64 -13.62 -21.59
CA ARG A 83 -2.51 -14.98 -21.05
C ARG A 83 -1.56 -14.97 -19.86
N MET A 84 -1.98 -15.58 -18.76
CA MET A 84 -1.16 -15.76 -17.57
C MET A 84 -0.94 -17.24 -17.29
N SER A 85 0.22 -17.57 -16.70
CA SER A 85 0.47 -18.92 -16.21
C SER A 85 -0.42 -19.24 -15.01
N PRO A 86 -0.72 -20.52 -14.74
CA PRO A 86 -1.55 -20.91 -13.59
C PRO A 86 -1.03 -20.35 -12.26
N VAL A 87 0.28 -20.45 -12.01
CA VAL A 87 0.92 -19.95 -10.79
C VAL A 87 0.70 -18.44 -10.59
N LYS A 88 0.87 -17.64 -11.66
CA LYS A 88 0.65 -16.19 -11.58
C LYS A 88 -0.82 -15.84 -11.37
N LYS A 89 -1.73 -16.63 -11.94
CA LYS A 89 -3.17 -16.46 -11.77
C LYS A 89 -3.60 -16.74 -10.33
N GLU A 90 -3.05 -17.78 -9.71
CA GLU A 90 -3.33 -18.09 -8.30
C GLU A 90 -2.84 -16.97 -7.36
N LEU A 91 -1.66 -16.41 -7.61
CA LEU A 91 -1.16 -15.27 -6.85
C LEU A 91 -2.07 -14.04 -7.04
N LEU A 92 -2.44 -13.72 -8.28
CA LEU A 92 -3.36 -12.61 -8.57
C LEU A 92 -4.69 -12.76 -7.82
N ASN A 93 -5.27 -13.97 -7.80
CA ASN A 93 -6.55 -14.20 -7.14
C ASN A 93 -6.46 -13.90 -5.63
N LYS A 94 -5.37 -14.28 -4.95
CA LYS A 94 -5.19 -13.99 -3.51
C LYS A 94 -5.13 -12.50 -3.21
N GLU A 95 -4.42 -11.74 -4.06
CA GLU A 95 -4.37 -10.29 -3.96
C GLU A 95 -5.74 -9.66 -4.24
N LEU A 96 -6.48 -10.18 -5.24
CA LEU A 96 -7.85 -9.72 -5.51
C LEU A 96 -8.78 -9.97 -4.32
N ASP A 97 -8.71 -11.15 -3.69
CA ASP A 97 -9.51 -11.46 -2.49
C ASP A 97 -9.20 -10.46 -1.37
N THR A 98 -7.92 -10.12 -1.17
CA THR A 98 -7.48 -9.13 -0.18
C THR A 98 -8.05 -7.72 -0.46
N LEU A 99 -8.05 -7.31 -1.73
CA LEU A 99 -8.58 -6.01 -2.14
C LEU A 99 -10.12 -5.94 -2.06
N LEU A 100 -10.80 -7.05 -2.32
CA LEU A 100 -12.25 -7.18 -2.17
C LEU A 100 -12.66 -7.10 -0.69
N GLU A 101 -11.93 -7.79 0.20
CA GLU A 101 -12.12 -7.70 1.65
C GLU A 101 -11.90 -6.27 2.17
N GLY A 102 -10.95 -5.54 1.58
CA GLY A 102 -10.69 -4.14 1.89
C GLY A 102 -11.68 -3.13 1.28
N HIS A 103 -12.70 -3.58 0.53
CA HIS A 103 -13.66 -2.72 -0.18
C HIS A 103 -13.02 -1.68 -1.12
N ILE A 104 -11.85 -2.01 -1.68
CA ILE A 104 -11.14 -1.17 -2.66
C ILE A 104 -11.57 -1.52 -4.09
N LEU A 105 -12.01 -2.77 -4.31
CA LEU A 105 -12.45 -3.34 -5.59
C LEU A 105 -13.94 -3.70 -5.59
#